data_AF-A0A7S2MEV4-F1
#
_entry.id   AF-A0A7S2MEV4-F1
#
_cell.length_a   1.000
_cell.length_b   1.000
_cell.length_c   1.000
_cell.angle_alpha   90.00
_cell.angle_beta   90.00
_cell.angle_gamma   90.00
#
_symmetry.space_group_name_H-M   'P 1'
#
loop_
_entity.id
_entity.type
_entity.pdbx_description
1 polymer ?
#
loop_
_entity_poly.entity_id
_entity_poly.type
_entity_poly.pdbx_seq_one_letter_code
_entity_poly.pdbx_strand_id
1 'polypeptide(L)'
;GSLYSPWEFNWKRDSDFPNGVQTHALALPIFNFGLVNLRGNAYNRTNLEQAQADIYKIYAITAIRSAIKYGWKAYGGGTFSAKYLAEGALYFRSASGYLSKFNSTIVQEVTQLFGLSRTSFTEADACSVKTKLESMYTQAGISCDEVGAWRSAPTGSCVKAACTGGSVTLTAPNTNYVAGCTTEQDQQTTSSASAAGVALASVAVAAVAAMA
;
A
#
# COMPACT_ATOMS: atom_id res chain seq x y z
N GLY A 1 19.14 -1.43 5.17
CA GLY A 1 17.71 -1.78 5.23
C GLY A 1 17.59 -3.29 5.12
N SER A 2 16.64 -3.92 5.80
CA SER A 2 16.42 -5.36 5.63
C SER A 2 15.87 -5.61 4.22
N LEU A 3 16.49 -6.55 3.52
CA LEU A 3 16.25 -6.89 2.09
C LEU A 3 14.83 -7.43 1.79
N TYR A 4 13.89 -7.38 2.75
CA TYR A 4 12.61 -8.08 2.69
C TYR A 4 11.43 -7.28 3.29
N SER A 5 11.57 -5.97 3.45
CA SER A 5 10.45 -5.15 3.94
C SER A 5 9.40 -4.90 2.83
N PRO A 6 8.13 -4.60 3.17
CA PRO A 6 7.12 -4.18 2.19
C PRO A 6 7.53 -2.96 1.35
N TRP A 7 8.49 -2.17 1.85
CA TRP A 7 9.14 -1.09 1.11
C TRP A 7 9.99 -1.65 -0.05
N GLU A 8 10.81 -2.67 0.18
CA GLU A 8 11.67 -3.30 -0.83
C GLU A 8 10.89 -3.94 -1.99
N PHE A 9 9.70 -4.49 -1.69
CA PHE A 9 8.80 -5.07 -2.68
C PHE A 9 8.44 -4.07 -3.80
N ASN A 10 8.15 -2.82 -3.42
CA ASN A 10 7.83 -1.75 -4.35
C ASN A 10 9.03 -1.38 -5.23
N TRP A 11 10.24 -1.31 -4.64
CA TRP A 11 11.44 -0.90 -5.35
C TRP A 11 11.74 -1.80 -6.55
N LYS A 12 11.64 -3.13 -6.36
CA LYS A 12 11.92 -4.05 -7.46
C LYS A 12 10.92 -3.88 -8.59
N ARG A 13 9.66 -3.56 -8.29
CA ARG A 13 8.63 -3.32 -9.30
C ARG A 13 8.76 -1.99 -10.00
N ASP A 14 9.13 -0.92 -9.30
CA ASP A 14 9.45 0.35 -9.92
C ASP A 14 10.59 0.20 -10.94
N SER A 15 11.63 -0.57 -10.61
CA SER A 15 12.73 -0.85 -11.56
C SER A 15 12.27 -1.64 -12.79
N ASP A 16 11.29 -2.54 -12.64
CA ASP A 16 10.72 -3.32 -13.75
C ASP A 16 9.73 -2.50 -14.61
N PHE A 17 9.11 -1.46 -14.05
CA PHE A 17 8.12 -0.58 -14.69
C PHE A 17 8.55 0.90 -14.58
N PRO A 18 9.67 1.28 -15.23
CA PRO A 18 10.37 2.52 -14.95
C PRO A 18 9.62 3.80 -15.38
N ASN A 19 8.68 3.67 -16.32
CA ASN A 19 7.82 4.76 -16.76
C ASN A 19 6.52 4.88 -15.94
N GLY A 20 6.33 3.98 -14.97
CA GLY A 20 5.22 4.07 -14.03
C GLY A 20 5.56 4.96 -12.84
N VAL A 21 4.56 5.21 -11.99
CA VAL A 21 4.78 5.94 -10.74
C VAL A 21 5.76 5.18 -9.84
N GLN A 22 6.65 5.92 -9.18
CA GLN A 22 7.65 5.35 -8.28
C GLN A 22 7.00 5.06 -6.91
N THR A 23 6.28 3.94 -6.83
CA THR A 23 5.51 3.48 -5.66
C THR A 23 6.37 3.36 -4.40
N HIS A 24 7.64 3.01 -4.55
CA HIS A 24 8.63 2.93 -3.50
C HIS A 24 8.96 4.30 -2.91
N ALA A 25 9.24 5.27 -3.78
CA ALA A 25 9.59 6.63 -3.39
C ALA A 25 8.40 7.35 -2.74
N LEU A 26 7.17 7.03 -3.17
CA LEU A 26 5.95 7.64 -2.64
C LEU A 26 5.44 7.01 -1.34
N ALA A 27 5.77 5.76 -1.03
CA ALA A 27 5.24 5.07 0.14
C ALA A 27 5.55 5.80 1.45
N LEU A 28 6.82 6.18 1.67
CA LEU A 28 7.24 6.87 2.90
C LEU A 28 6.59 8.26 3.05
N PRO A 29 6.61 9.14 2.03
CA PRO A 29 5.89 10.41 2.12
C PRO A 29 4.39 10.28 2.42
N ILE A 30 3.71 9.27 1.83
CA ILE A 30 2.28 9.06 2.09
C ILE A 30 2.05 8.57 3.53
N PHE A 31 2.88 7.66 4.04
CA PHE A 31 2.82 7.26 5.44
C PHE A 31 3.05 8.45 6.38
N ASN A 32 4.04 9.29 6.09
CA ASN A 32 4.31 10.49 6.87
C ASN A 32 3.15 11.47 6.81
N PHE A 33 2.53 11.67 5.64
CA PHE A 33 1.33 12.48 5.49
C PHE A 33 0.21 11.97 6.40
N GLY A 34 -0.05 10.66 6.42
CA GLY A 34 -1.01 10.06 7.35
C GLY A 34 -0.65 10.31 8.82
N LEU A 35 0.62 10.13 9.19
CA LEU A 35 1.09 10.34 10.56
C LEU A 35 0.96 11.79 11.04
N VAL A 36 1.31 12.79 10.20
CA VAL A 36 1.12 14.21 10.53
C VAL A 36 -0.36 14.51 10.80
N ASN A 37 -1.26 13.96 9.98
CA ASN A 37 -2.69 14.21 10.11
C ASN A 37 -3.35 13.39 11.24
N LEU A 38 -2.68 12.33 11.75
CA LEU A 38 -3.13 11.55 12.89
C LEU A 38 -2.58 12.08 14.23
N ARG A 39 -1.30 12.44 14.27
CA ARG A 39 -0.53 12.72 15.50
C ARG A 39 0.03 14.14 15.58
N GLY A 40 -0.13 14.96 14.53
CA GLY A 40 0.29 16.35 14.55
C GLY A 40 -0.59 17.22 15.46
N ASN A 41 -0.34 18.53 15.45
CA ASN A 41 -1.02 19.48 16.34
C ASN A 41 -2.55 19.54 16.15
N ALA A 42 -3.06 19.11 14.99
CA ALA A 42 -4.48 19.02 14.70
C ALA A 42 -4.79 17.72 13.95
N TYR A 43 -5.69 16.91 14.53
CA TYR A 43 -6.22 15.72 13.85
C TYR A 43 -7.01 16.12 12.60
N ASN A 44 -6.71 15.48 11.47
CA ASN A 44 -7.41 15.69 10.21
C ASN A 44 -7.80 14.34 9.59
N ARG A 45 -9.07 13.97 9.79
CA ARG A 45 -9.64 12.71 9.31
C ARG A 45 -9.59 12.58 7.79
N THR A 46 -9.99 13.61 7.04
CA THR A 46 -10.04 13.57 5.58
C THR A 46 -8.68 13.26 4.97
N ASN A 47 -7.64 13.94 5.45
CA ASN A 47 -6.28 13.71 4.98
C ASN A 47 -5.74 12.33 5.39
N LEU A 48 -6.11 11.84 6.58
CA LEU A 48 -5.75 10.49 7.01
C LEU A 48 -6.39 9.41 6.14
N GLU A 49 -7.68 9.56 5.83
CA GLU A 49 -8.40 8.64 4.93
C GLU A 49 -7.82 8.67 3.51
N GLN A 50 -7.41 9.86 3.03
CA GLN A 50 -6.72 10.00 1.75
C GLN A 50 -5.35 9.30 1.76
N ALA A 51 -4.55 9.49 2.81
CA ALA A 51 -3.26 8.83 2.97
C ALA A 51 -3.41 7.30 2.97
N GLN A 52 -4.42 6.79 3.69
CA GLN A 52 -4.73 5.36 3.72
C GLN A 52 -5.12 4.84 2.33
N ALA A 53 -5.97 5.56 1.60
CA ALA A 53 -6.37 5.19 0.24
C ALA A 53 -5.16 5.14 -0.71
N ASP A 54 -4.25 6.10 -0.62
CA ASP A 54 -3.06 6.16 -1.48
C ASP A 54 -2.04 5.05 -1.15
N ILE A 55 -1.90 4.65 0.12
CA ILE A 55 -1.10 3.46 0.49
C ILE A 55 -1.69 2.19 -0.13
N TYR A 56 -3.01 2.01 -0.09
CA TYR A 56 -3.63 0.85 -0.75
C TYR A 56 -3.41 0.86 -2.26
N LYS A 57 -3.49 2.02 -2.91
CA LYS A 57 -3.16 2.16 -4.34
C LYS A 57 -1.71 1.80 -4.64
N ILE A 58 -0.75 2.25 -3.82
CA ILE A 58 0.66 1.87 -3.95
C ILE A 58 0.82 0.35 -3.98
N TYR A 59 0.22 -0.37 -3.02
CA TYR A 59 0.30 -1.82 -2.98
C TYR A 59 -0.42 -2.48 -4.15
N ALA A 60 -1.59 -1.95 -4.55
CA ALA A 60 -2.35 -2.44 -5.68
C ALA A 60 -1.55 -2.32 -6.99
N ILE A 61 -0.93 -1.17 -7.25
CA ILE A 61 -0.08 -0.95 -8.43
C ILE A 61 1.06 -1.96 -8.45
N THR A 62 1.77 -2.14 -7.34
CA THR A 62 2.89 -3.10 -7.24
C THR A 62 2.45 -4.55 -7.47
N ALA A 63 1.29 -4.96 -6.92
CA ALA A 63 0.71 -6.28 -7.14
C ALA A 63 0.26 -6.49 -8.60
N ILE A 64 -0.38 -5.50 -9.21
CA ILE A 64 -0.80 -5.51 -10.63
C ILE A 64 0.42 -5.67 -11.54
N ARG A 65 1.46 -4.84 -11.34
CA ARG A 65 2.74 -4.94 -12.07
C ARG A 65 3.35 -6.33 -11.97
N SER A 66 3.30 -6.92 -10.77
CA SER A 66 3.80 -8.26 -10.52
C SER A 66 2.99 -9.32 -11.27
N ALA A 67 1.66 -9.25 -11.19
CA ALA A 67 0.76 -10.16 -11.89
C ALA A 67 0.98 -10.12 -13.42
N ILE A 68 1.08 -8.92 -14.02
CA ILE A 68 1.34 -8.76 -15.45
C ILE A 68 2.68 -9.40 -15.85
N LYS A 69 3.77 -9.05 -15.14
CA LYS A 69 5.10 -9.59 -15.43
C LYS A 69 5.15 -11.10 -15.25
N TYR A 70 4.59 -11.62 -14.15
CA TYR A 70 4.69 -13.04 -13.83
C TYR A 70 3.70 -13.91 -14.59
N GLY A 71 2.56 -13.38 -15.04
CA GLY A 71 1.71 -14.06 -16.01
C GLY A 71 2.46 -14.33 -17.31
N TRP A 72 3.16 -13.33 -17.85
CA TRP A 72 3.99 -13.54 -19.04
C TRP A 72 5.16 -14.51 -18.79
N LYS A 73 5.82 -14.42 -17.63
CA LYS A 73 6.89 -15.36 -17.27
C LYS A 73 6.39 -16.78 -17.04
N ALA A 74 5.15 -16.96 -16.58
CA ALA A 74 4.52 -18.27 -16.43
C ALA A 74 4.26 -18.92 -17.80
N TYR A 75 3.88 -18.12 -18.81
CA TYR A 75 3.83 -18.57 -20.20
C TYR A 75 5.21 -19.01 -20.72
N GLY A 76 6.26 -18.26 -20.40
CA GLY A 76 7.64 -18.69 -20.64
C GLY A 76 8.00 -18.92 -22.11
N GLY A 77 7.31 -18.25 -23.05
CA GLY A 77 7.51 -18.44 -24.49
C GLY A 77 7.01 -19.79 -25.00
N GLY A 78 5.96 -20.33 -24.38
CA GLY A 78 5.37 -21.64 -24.70
C GLY A 78 5.82 -22.75 -23.75
N THR A 79 6.90 -22.52 -23.00
CA THR A 79 7.34 -23.44 -21.95
C THR A 79 6.81 -22.97 -20.60
N PHE A 80 5.74 -23.61 -20.13
CA PHE A 80 5.11 -23.29 -18.86
C PHE A 80 6.11 -23.30 -17.69
N SER A 81 6.03 -22.28 -16.83
CA SER A 81 6.83 -22.17 -15.60
C SER A 81 5.94 -22.13 -14.35
N ALA A 82 5.85 -23.27 -13.65
CA ALA A 82 5.14 -23.37 -12.36
C ALA A 82 5.69 -22.42 -11.29
N LYS A 83 7.01 -22.18 -11.29
CA LYS A 83 7.66 -21.20 -10.40
C LYS A 83 7.08 -19.80 -10.62
N TYR A 84 7.02 -19.33 -11.86
CA TYR A 84 6.54 -17.99 -12.15
C TYR A 84 5.02 -17.86 -12.03
N LEU A 85 4.27 -18.94 -12.26
CA LEU A 85 2.86 -19.02 -11.91
C LEU A 85 2.66 -18.77 -10.41
N ALA A 86 3.41 -19.46 -9.56
CA ALA A 86 3.34 -19.32 -8.12
C ALA A 86 3.75 -17.91 -7.65
N GLU A 87 4.82 -17.34 -8.21
CA GLU A 87 5.20 -15.95 -7.93
C GLU A 87 4.06 -14.98 -8.30
N GLY A 88 3.46 -15.12 -9.49
CA GLY A 88 2.33 -14.30 -9.92
C GLY A 88 1.12 -14.42 -8.98
N ALA A 89 0.77 -15.65 -8.58
CA ALA A 89 -0.31 -15.93 -7.64
C ALA A 89 -0.10 -15.23 -6.29
N LEU A 90 1.08 -15.39 -5.69
CA LEU A 90 1.38 -14.87 -4.36
C LEU A 90 1.48 -13.34 -4.36
N TYR A 91 2.15 -12.75 -5.35
CA TYR A 91 2.24 -11.29 -5.44
C TYR A 91 0.87 -10.65 -5.70
N PHE A 92 0.04 -11.23 -6.58
CA PHE A 92 -1.31 -10.72 -6.80
C PHE A 92 -2.16 -10.80 -5.54
N ARG A 93 -2.04 -11.90 -4.78
CA ARG A 93 -2.81 -12.13 -3.56
C ARG A 93 -2.62 -11.01 -2.53
N SER A 94 -1.42 -10.40 -2.47
CA SER A 94 -1.09 -9.33 -1.52
C SER A 94 -2.00 -8.10 -1.59
N ALA A 95 -2.59 -7.80 -2.76
CA ALA A 95 -3.53 -6.69 -2.94
C ALA A 95 -4.94 -7.13 -3.41
N SER A 96 -5.14 -8.43 -3.69
CA SER A 96 -6.40 -8.95 -4.22
C SER A 96 -7.62 -8.63 -3.37
N GLY A 97 -7.49 -8.63 -2.03
CA GLY A 97 -8.60 -8.27 -1.12
C GLY A 97 -8.98 -6.79 -1.13
N TYR A 98 -8.04 -5.90 -1.46
CA TYR A 98 -8.34 -4.50 -1.70
C TYR A 98 -9.03 -4.34 -3.07
N LEU A 99 -8.47 -4.96 -4.11
CA LEU A 99 -9.02 -4.91 -5.46
C LEU A 99 -10.43 -5.49 -5.55
N SER A 100 -10.76 -6.50 -4.72
CA SER A 100 -12.09 -7.12 -4.72
C SER A 100 -13.20 -6.19 -4.25
N LYS A 101 -12.87 -5.06 -3.60
CA LYS A 101 -13.85 -4.01 -3.26
C LYS A 101 -14.41 -3.33 -4.50
N PHE A 102 -13.63 -3.29 -5.58
CA PHE A 102 -14.01 -2.65 -6.84
C PHE A 102 -14.63 -3.66 -7.81
N ASN A 103 -13.99 -4.83 -7.96
CA ASN A 103 -14.53 -5.88 -8.82
C ASN A 103 -14.09 -7.27 -8.34
N SER A 104 -14.94 -7.92 -7.53
CA SER A 104 -14.66 -9.25 -7.01
C SER A 104 -14.61 -10.33 -8.09
N THR A 105 -15.43 -10.20 -9.15
CA THR A 105 -15.48 -11.16 -10.26
C THR A 105 -14.14 -11.20 -10.98
N ILE A 106 -13.61 -10.03 -11.38
CA ILE A 106 -12.31 -9.96 -12.06
C ILE A 106 -11.19 -10.51 -11.17
N VAL A 107 -11.20 -10.18 -9.87
CA VAL A 107 -10.19 -10.72 -8.94
C VAL A 107 -10.25 -12.25 -8.86
N GLN A 108 -11.44 -12.83 -8.86
CA GLN A 108 -11.61 -14.30 -8.89
C GLN A 108 -11.09 -14.89 -10.19
N GLU A 109 -11.43 -14.30 -11.33
CA GLU A 109 -10.94 -14.75 -12.64
C GLU A 109 -9.41 -14.70 -12.75
N VAL A 110 -8.78 -13.60 -12.29
CA VAL A 110 -7.30 -13.50 -12.25
C VAL A 110 -6.71 -14.51 -11.28
N THR A 111 -7.34 -14.74 -10.13
CA THR A 111 -6.91 -15.77 -9.17
C THR A 111 -6.98 -17.17 -9.78
N GLN A 112 -8.02 -17.47 -10.57
CA GLN A 112 -8.18 -18.76 -11.27
C GLN A 112 -7.14 -18.94 -12.39
N LEU A 113 -6.81 -17.87 -13.14
CA LEU A 113 -5.70 -17.90 -14.10
C LEU A 113 -4.40 -18.31 -13.41
N PHE A 114 -4.14 -17.78 -12.21
CA PHE A 114 -2.98 -18.15 -11.38
C PHE A 114 -3.15 -19.40 -10.51
N GLY A 115 -4.13 -20.27 -10.79
CA GLY A 115 -4.38 -21.48 -10.00
C GLY A 115 -3.15 -22.39 -9.91
N LEU A 116 -2.66 -22.66 -8.69
CA LEU A 116 -1.38 -23.36 -8.47
C LEU A 116 -1.36 -24.83 -8.95
N SER A 117 -2.52 -25.44 -9.18
CA SER A 117 -2.64 -26.80 -9.73
C SER A 117 -2.49 -26.86 -11.25
N ARG A 118 -2.36 -25.72 -11.94
CA ARG A 118 -2.23 -25.68 -13.39
C ARG A 118 -0.91 -26.32 -13.83
N THR A 119 -0.99 -27.08 -14.91
CA THR A 119 0.14 -27.70 -15.61
C THR A 119 0.48 -26.99 -16.91
N SER A 120 -0.28 -25.96 -17.28
CA SER A 120 -0.07 -25.13 -18.46
C SER A 120 -0.51 -23.69 -18.23
N PHE A 121 0.12 -22.78 -18.97
CA PHE A 121 -0.24 -21.36 -19.00
C PHE A 121 0.11 -20.82 -20.39
N THR A 122 -0.91 -20.38 -21.11
CA THR A 122 -0.79 -19.97 -22.52
C THR A 122 -0.49 -18.48 -22.63
N GLU A 123 -0.12 -18.03 -23.83
CA GLU A 123 -0.02 -16.60 -24.12
C GLU A 123 -1.36 -15.89 -23.88
N ALA A 124 -2.47 -16.53 -24.28
CA ALA A 124 -3.81 -15.99 -24.06
C ALA A 124 -4.14 -15.84 -22.57
N ASP A 125 -3.69 -16.75 -21.71
CA ASP A 125 -3.82 -16.61 -20.25
C ASP A 125 -3.05 -15.37 -19.74
N ALA A 126 -1.81 -15.17 -20.22
CA ALA A 126 -0.99 -14.00 -19.85
C ALA A 126 -1.64 -12.68 -20.28
N CYS A 127 -2.17 -12.64 -21.50
CA CYS A 127 -2.90 -11.49 -22.02
C CYS A 127 -4.21 -11.24 -21.27
N SER A 128 -4.90 -12.30 -20.85
CA SER A 128 -6.11 -12.22 -20.05
C SER A 128 -5.84 -11.61 -18.69
N VAL A 129 -4.72 -11.97 -18.03
CA VAL A 129 -4.31 -11.32 -16.76
C VAL A 129 -4.19 -9.81 -16.94
N LYS A 130 -3.45 -9.33 -17.94
CA LYS A 130 -3.28 -7.88 -18.17
C LYS A 130 -4.61 -7.19 -18.45
N THR A 131 -5.37 -7.70 -19.42
CA THR A 131 -6.63 -7.08 -19.86
C THR A 131 -7.63 -6.97 -18.72
N LYS A 132 -7.76 -8.04 -17.91
CA LYS A 132 -8.62 -8.06 -16.74
C LYS A 132 -8.20 -7.02 -15.70
N LEU A 133 -6.91 -6.96 -15.37
CA LEU A 133 -6.42 -5.97 -14.40
C LEU A 133 -6.60 -4.54 -14.89
N GLU A 134 -6.30 -4.25 -16.16
CA GLU A 134 -6.48 -2.92 -16.77
C GLU A 134 -7.93 -2.45 -16.72
N SER A 135 -8.89 -3.36 -16.91
CA SER A 135 -10.32 -3.02 -16.83
C SER A 135 -10.78 -2.59 -15.42
N MET A 136 -9.97 -2.83 -14.38
CA MET A 136 -10.26 -2.38 -13.01
C MET A 136 -9.68 -1.00 -12.68
N TYR A 137 -8.77 -0.46 -13.50
CA TYR A 137 -7.96 0.71 -13.14
C TYR A 137 -8.81 1.91 -12.74
N THR A 138 -9.78 2.29 -13.55
CA THR A 138 -10.67 3.43 -13.26
C THR A 138 -11.44 3.25 -11.94
N GLN A 139 -11.95 2.04 -11.67
CA GLN A 139 -12.70 1.76 -10.44
C GLN A 139 -11.81 1.78 -9.20
N ALA A 140 -10.57 1.32 -9.33
CA ALA A 140 -9.55 1.35 -8.28
C ALA A 140 -8.90 2.74 -8.10
N GLY A 141 -9.24 3.72 -8.94
CA GLY A 141 -8.62 5.04 -8.94
C GLY A 141 -7.13 4.99 -9.26
N ILE A 142 -6.76 4.13 -10.22
CA ILE A 142 -5.41 3.94 -10.76
C ILE A 142 -5.44 4.26 -12.26
N SER A 143 -4.35 4.79 -12.80
CA SER A 143 -4.16 5.05 -14.22
C SER A 143 -3.17 4.09 -14.89
N CYS A 144 -3.25 4.01 -16.22
CA CYS A 144 -2.25 3.30 -17.01
C CYS A 144 -0.83 3.88 -16.80
N ASP A 145 -0.72 5.20 -16.70
CA ASP A 145 0.55 5.90 -16.47
C ASP A 145 1.12 5.60 -15.09
N GLU A 146 0.27 5.47 -14.06
CA GLU A 146 0.74 5.04 -12.73
C GLU A 146 1.25 3.61 -12.76
N VAL A 147 0.60 2.68 -13.47
CA VAL A 147 1.09 1.30 -13.58
C VAL A 147 2.36 1.22 -14.44
N GLY A 148 2.44 1.98 -15.53
CA GLY A 148 3.55 1.94 -16.46
C GLY A 148 3.61 0.65 -17.30
N ALA A 149 4.72 0.49 -18.02
CA ALA A 149 4.97 -0.62 -18.92
C ALA A 149 6.16 -1.46 -18.42
N TRP A 150 6.03 -2.78 -18.53
CA TRP A 150 7.12 -3.67 -18.15
C TRP A 150 8.29 -3.50 -19.13
N ARG A 151 9.46 -3.09 -18.62
CA ARG A 151 10.64 -2.77 -19.45
C ARG A 151 11.12 -3.92 -20.33
N SER A 152 10.93 -5.17 -19.86
CA SER A 152 11.37 -6.40 -20.55
C SER A 152 10.22 -7.12 -21.25
N ALA A 153 9.08 -6.48 -21.42
CA ALA A 153 7.98 -7.03 -22.23
C ALA A 153 8.44 -7.24 -23.68
N PRO A 154 8.26 -8.44 -24.26
CA PRO A 154 8.66 -8.70 -25.65
C PRO A 154 7.91 -7.82 -26.65
N THR A 155 8.59 -7.40 -27.71
CA THR A 155 7.98 -6.66 -28.82
C THR A 155 6.85 -7.48 -29.44
N GLY A 156 5.71 -6.82 -29.74
CA GLY A 156 4.53 -7.49 -30.30
C GLY A 156 3.66 -8.25 -29.29
N SER A 157 4.12 -8.42 -28.05
CA SER A 157 3.31 -9.07 -27.00
C SER A 157 2.18 -8.16 -26.48
N CYS A 158 1.09 -8.76 -26.05
CA CYS A 158 0.00 -8.04 -25.38
C CYS A 158 0.44 -7.32 -24.10
N VAL A 159 1.49 -7.82 -23.42
CA VAL A 159 2.04 -7.17 -22.21
C VAL A 159 2.90 -5.95 -22.51
N LYS A 160 3.31 -5.77 -23.77
CA LYS A 160 3.93 -4.54 -24.26
C LYS A 160 2.90 -3.53 -24.80
N ALA A 161 1.73 -4.01 -25.21
CA ALA A 161 0.68 -3.18 -25.78
C ALA A 161 0.26 -2.09 -24.79
N ALA A 162 0.03 -0.89 -25.33
CA ALA A 162 -0.43 0.25 -24.55
C ALA A 162 -1.69 -0.11 -23.77
N CYS A 163 -1.71 0.29 -22.50
CA CYS A 163 -2.90 0.20 -21.67
C CYS A 163 -3.91 1.25 -22.12
N THR A 164 -5.19 0.96 -21.94
CA THR A 164 -6.28 1.92 -22.17
C THR A 164 -7.02 2.10 -20.85
N GLY A 165 -7.03 3.33 -20.30
CA GLY A 165 -7.52 3.58 -18.95
C GLY A 165 -7.29 5.02 -18.49
N GLY A 166 -8.07 5.45 -17.50
CA GLY A 166 -8.20 6.85 -17.11
C GLY A 166 -6.96 7.51 -16.50
N SER A 167 -7.05 8.82 -16.28
CA SER A 167 -6.06 9.65 -15.59
C SER A 167 -6.49 9.84 -14.14
N VAL A 168 -5.65 9.43 -13.20
CA VAL A 168 -5.80 9.72 -11.77
C VAL A 168 -4.45 10.17 -11.27
N THR A 169 -4.44 11.12 -10.34
CA THR A 169 -3.22 11.62 -9.70
C THR A 169 -3.24 11.15 -8.25
N LEU A 170 -2.30 10.29 -7.85
CA LEU A 170 -1.97 10.10 -6.44
C LEU A 170 -1.71 11.46 -5.77
N THR A 171 -2.20 11.67 -4.56
CA THR A 171 -2.06 12.94 -3.85
C THR A 171 -0.59 13.33 -3.75
N ALA A 172 -0.29 14.62 -3.94
CA ALA A 172 1.08 15.12 -3.87
C ALA A 172 1.72 14.76 -2.51
N PRO A 173 2.90 14.12 -2.51
CA PRO A 173 3.53 13.65 -1.28
C PRO A 173 3.89 14.81 -0.35
N ASN A 174 3.59 14.68 0.95
CA ASN A 174 4.13 15.57 1.98
C ASN A 174 5.50 15.04 2.42
N THR A 175 6.53 15.89 2.33
CA THR A 175 7.91 15.53 2.70
C THR A 175 8.21 15.73 4.19
N ASN A 176 7.27 16.28 4.97
CA ASN A 176 7.44 16.48 6.39
C ASN A 176 7.51 15.13 7.10
N TYR A 177 8.68 14.84 7.67
CA TYR A 177 8.90 13.64 8.48
C TYR A 177 8.39 13.87 9.89
N VAL A 178 7.56 12.96 10.39
CA VAL A 178 7.25 12.84 11.82
C VAL A 178 8.07 11.67 12.34
N ALA A 179 8.79 11.85 13.43
CA ALA A 179 9.48 10.74 14.09
C ALA A 179 8.47 9.59 14.31
N GLY A 180 8.86 8.37 13.92
CA GLY A 180 8.09 7.16 14.19
C GLY A 180 7.85 6.97 15.69
N CYS A 181 7.04 5.96 16.08
CA CYS A 181 6.60 5.70 17.45
C CYS A 181 7.60 6.16 18.52
N THR A 182 7.43 7.37 19.03
CA THR A 182 8.01 7.77 20.31
C THR A 182 7.32 6.89 21.32
N THR A 183 8.07 6.17 22.13
CA THR A 183 7.51 5.50 23.30
C THR A 183 6.62 6.51 24.05
N GLU A 184 5.50 6.07 24.62
CA GLU A 184 4.59 6.94 25.41
C GLU A 184 5.31 7.75 26.52
N GLN A 185 6.57 7.43 26.81
CA GLN A 185 7.41 8.14 27.77
C GLN A 185 7.83 9.55 27.34
N ASP A 186 7.80 9.92 26.05
CA ASP A 186 8.20 11.27 25.62
C ASP A 186 7.10 12.34 25.74
N GLN A 187 5.85 11.95 26.03
CA GLN A 187 4.75 12.90 26.25
C GLN A 187 4.61 13.33 27.72
N GLN A 188 5.39 12.74 28.65
CA GLN A 188 5.25 13.00 30.09
C GLN A 188 6.17 14.11 30.64
N THR A 189 7.06 14.69 29.83
CA THR A 189 8.04 15.68 30.31
C THR A 189 7.64 17.14 30.10
N THR A 190 6.48 17.45 29.51
CA THR A 190 6.05 18.83 29.29
C THR A 190 4.77 19.26 30.03
N SER A 191 4.10 18.38 30.78
CA SER A 191 2.88 18.73 31.53
C SER A 191 3.07 18.90 33.05
N SER A 192 4.25 18.67 33.61
CA SER A 192 4.49 18.71 35.07
C SER A 192 5.24 19.96 35.57
N ALA A 193 5.51 20.95 34.72
CA ALA A 193 6.23 22.19 35.12
C ALA A 193 5.33 23.41 35.40
N SER A 194 4.04 23.25 35.73
CA SER A 194 3.19 24.40 36.11
C SER A 194 2.19 24.15 37.27
N ALA A 195 2.44 23.17 38.14
CA ALA A 195 1.62 22.96 39.34
C ALA A 195 2.43 22.83 40.64
N ALA A 196 3.66 23.37 40.69
CA ALA A 196 4.41 23.53 41.94
C ALA A 196 4.15 24.93 42.53
N GLY A 197 2.88 25.25 42.74
CA GLY A 197 2.45 26.47 43.41
C GLY A 197 1.07 26.25 43.98
N VAL A 198 0.99 26.32 45.32
CA VAL A 198 -0.20 26.42 46.17
C VAL A 198 -0.61 25.14 46.95
N ALA A 199 -0.45 25.30 48.27
CA ALA A 199 -1.21 24.73 49.39
C ALA A 199 -0.87 23.31 49.92
N LEU A 200 -0.04 23.30 50.97
CA LEU A 200 -0.24 22.42 52.12
C LEU A 200 -0.45 23.31 53.36
N ALA A 201 -1.71 23.68 53.63
CA ALA A 201 -2.13 24.13 54.94
C ALA A 201 -2.62 22.89 55.71
N SER A 202 -1.88 22.52 56.73
CA SER A 202 -2.18 21.45 57.67
C SER A 202 -3.41 21.80 58.51
N VAL A 203 -4.44 20.95 58.46
CA VAL A 203 -5.53 20.94 59.45
C VAL A 203 -5.33 19.72 60.33
N ALA A 204 -4.99 19.95 61.60
CA ALA A 204 -4.99 18.94 62.64
C ALA A 204 -5.77 19.46 63.87
N VAL A 205 -6.90 18.78 64.09
CA VAL A 205 -7.57 18.44 65.36
C VAL A 205 -8.01 19.57 66.30
N ALA A 206 -9.34 19.75 66.41
CA ALA A 206 -9.99 20.20 67.63
C ALA A 206 -11.02 19.14 68.05
N ALA A 207 -10.79 18.55 69.24
CA ALA A 207 -11.72 17.65 69.91
C ALA A 207 -12.93 18.43 70.43
N VAL A 208 -14.14 17.91 70.20
CA VAL A 208 -15.37 18.42 70.83
C VAL A 208 -15.78 17.46 71.94
N ALA A 209 -15.98 18.04 73.12
CA ALA A 209 -16.38 17.41 74.36
C ALA A 209 -17.76 16.73 74.27
N ALA A 210 -17.89 15.57 74.91
CA ALA A 210 -19.16 14.96 75.25
C ALA A 210 -19.65 15.53 76.60
N MET A 211 -20.89 16.03 76.63
CA MET A 211 -21.64 16.30 77.87
C MET A 211 -22.63 15.15 78.09
N ALA A 212 -22.45 14.44 79.20
CA ALA A 212 -23.51 13.82 80.01
C ALA A 212 -22.93 13.57 81.41
#